data_AF-A0A6C0AYX3-F1
#
_entry.id   AF-A0A6C0AYX3-F1
#
_cell.length_a   1.000
_cell.length_b   1.000
_cell.length_c   1.000
_cell.angle_alpha   90.00
_cell.angle_beta   90.00
_cell.angle_gamma   90.00
#
_symmetry.space_group_name_H-M   'P 1'
#
loop_
_entity.id
_entity.type
_entity.pdbx_description
1 polymer ?
#
loop_
_entity_poly.entity_id
_entity_poly.type
_entity_poly.pdbx_seq_one_letter_code
_entity_poly.pdbx_strand_id
1 'polypeptide(L)'
;MSTISIENLNQKLREIYEHYKNDEYILNKLSNHINNDLVTLLINTKKQQKGRQDRKLLLIKGHDKFVKEFVNGNKYFYCSTTEIFFKYNNEHYYIIKEDDIIHSILTALSHPDNKHQLQYYEQQLLPWKFKIKTSIIKQIKELSLFTSIPESLTIQNIINIFFEKIFYTKNEVKYFLTILGDNILKKSFNNIYLISPSAKIMIQLLENQGGKYFGHIPIQNAFRYKYHDHPYSDCRLINIKNIKLNIEEILGGLAIPIIDIFVVCCYYSNRYGSADKYLNMCQDNILRNHAFYLKNNDQSAILDNFIKSKIQISLGSTISIKNMLYLCKCYLDQNNISGVIFTSTIKTLLKNKLNYDEFDEVFYGYTSLDLPLVSNFIKFWDSSMKEDIDEYFLEIDEICILFKQFLGGKCTLEIKDSEILNLIKHFYPEIVIENNKYIYGITSKSWSKKDEIKDFLRDYNNINNLTTYELYVEYTKKNNKKNNTLIVNKSYFDLFITEYYKDISLI
;
A
#
# COMPACT_ATOMS: atom_id res chain seq x y z
N MET A 1 49.51 -36.65 -18.89
CA MET A 1 49.38 -38.10 -19.19
C MET A 1 50.72 -38.57 -19.72
N SER A 2 51.45 -39.38 -18.98
CA SER A 2 52.60 -40.09 -19.53
C SER A 2 52.09 -41.06 -20.59
N THR A 3 52.44 -40.83 -21.86
CA THR A 3 52.15 -41.76 -22.95
C THR A 3 52.89 -43.06 -22.67
N ILE A 4 52.15 -44.10 -22.29
CA ILE A 4 52.71 -45.45 -22.14
C ILE A 4 53.13 -45.90 -23.55
N SER A 5 54.43 -45.89 -23.84
CA SER A 5 54.96 -46.42 -25.11
C SER A 5 55.14 -47.94 -25.01
N ILE A 6 55.01 -48.62 -26.15
CA ILE A 6 55.27 -50.06 -26.26
C ILE A 6 56.70 -50.40 -25.84
N GLU A 7 57.64 -49.51 -26.12
CA GLU A 7 59.06 -49.64 -25.75
C GLU A 7 59.24 -49.75 -24.23
N ASN A 8 58.56 -48.91 -23.46
CA ASN A 8 58.62 -48.95 -21.99
C ASN A 8 58.02 -50.24 -21.40
N LEU A 9 56.96 -50.77 -22.01
CA LEU A 9 56.33 -52.03 -21.58
C LEU A 9 57.25 -53.22 -21.90
N ASN A 10 57.83 -53.24 -23.09
CA ASN A 10 58.77 -54.27 -23.52
C ASN A 10 60.06 -54.26 -22.69
N GLN A 11 60.56 -53.07 -22.32
CA GLN A 11 61.72 -52.95 -21.46
C GLN A 11 61.47 -53.56 -20.08
N LYS A 12 60.34 -53.23 -19.43
CA LYS A 12 59.97 -53.83 -18.14
C LYS A 12 59.75 -55.34 -18.21
N LEU A 13 59.14 -55.84 -19.28
CA LEU A 13 58.99 -57.27 -19.50
C LEU A 13 60.35 -57.98 -19.62
N ARG A 14 61.31 -57.36 -20.33
CA ARG A 14 62.68 -57.87 -20.44
C ARG A 14 63.42 -57.85 -19.10
N GLU A 15 63.27 -56.78 -18.32
CA GLU A 15 63.85 -56.69 -16.97
C GLU A 15 63.33 -57.80 -16.05
N ILE A 16 62.01 -58.05 -16.05
CA ILE A 16 61.39 -59.12 -15.26
C ILE A 16 61.84 -60.50 -15.75
N TYR A 17 61.94 -60.70 -17.06
CA TYR A 17 62.41 -61.95 -17.64
C TYR A 17 63.86 -62.25 -17.26
N GLU A 18 64.76 -61.27 -17.40
CA GLU A 18 66.18 -61.44 -17.03
C GLU A 18 66.36 -61.68 -15.52
N HIS A 19 65.52 -61.07 -14.67
CA HIS A 19 65.59 -61.27 -13.21
C HIS A 19 65.23 -62.70 -12.77
N TYR A 20 64.34 -63.38 -13.49
CA TYR A 20 63.87 -64.74 -13.16
C TYR A 20 64.31 -65.81 -14.18
N LYS A 21 65.32 -65.52 -14.99
CA LYS A 21 65.75 -66.35 -16.14
C LYS A 21 66.10 -67.81 -15.79
N ASN A 22 66.52 -68.06 -14.56
CA ASN A 22 66.92 -69.38 -14.07
C ASN A 22 65.82 -70.09 -13.24
N ASP A 23 64.64 -69.48 -13.09
CA ASP A 23 63.50 -70.03 -12.35
C ASP A 23 62.36 -70.38 -13.32
N GLU A 24 62.39 -71.63 -13.80
CA GLU A 24 61.44 -72.14 -14.78
C GLU A 24 59.98 -72.14 -14.26
N TYR A 25 59.78 -72.26 -12.94
CA TYR A 25 58.48 -72.18 -12.31
C TYR A 25 57.90 -70.76 -12.40
N ILE A 26 58.71 -69.74 -12.08
CA ILE A 26 58.30 -68.34 -12.16
C ILE A 26 58.12 -67.89 -13.61
N LEU A 27 58.96 -68.33 -14.55
CA LEU A 27 58.80 -68.03 -15.98
C LEU A 27 57.51 -68.61 -16.56
N ASN A 28 57.14 -69.84 -16.18
CA ASN A 28 55.85 -70.42 -16.57
C ASN A 28 54.66 -69.66 -15.98
N LYS A 29 54.77 -69.20 -14.73
CA LYS A 29 53.74 -68.36 -14.09
C LYS A 29 53.64 -66.98 -14.76
N LEU A 30 54.76 -66.38 -15.14
CA LEU A 30 54.82 -65.12 -15.90
C LEU A 30 54.15 -65.28 -17.27
N SER A 31 54.46 -66.35 -17.99
CA SER A 31 53.84 -66.68 -19.27
C SER A 31 52.32 -66.85 -19.14
N ASN A 32 51.85 -67.59 -18.13
CA ASN A 32 50.42 -67.75 -17.85
C ASN A 32 49.74 -66.42 -17.47
N HIS A 33 50.39 -65.58 -16.65
CA HIS A 33 49.86 -64.27 -16.30
C HIS A 33 49.76 -63.33 -17.52
N ILE A 34 50.73 -63.35 -18.43
CA ILE A 34 50.71 -62.50 -19.64
C ILE A 34 49.68 -63.01 -20.66
N ASN A 35 49.67 -64.32 -20.91
CA ASN A 35 48.85 -64.90 -21.98
C ASN A 35 47.38 -65.06 -21.59
N ASN A 36 47.08 -65.40 -20.34
CA ASN A 36 45.72 -65.75 -19.91
C ASN A 36 45.11 -64.71 -18.95
N ASP A 37 45.82 -64.36 -17.87
CA ASP A 37 45.24 -63.51 -16.82
C ASP A 37 45.19 -62.04 -17.21
N LEU A 38 46.23 -61.51 -17.86
CA LEU A 38 46.33 -60.11 -18.28
C LEU A 38 45.25 -59.77 -19.32
N VAL A 39 45.04 -60.65 -20.29
CA VAL A 39 44.00 -60.49 -21.32
C VAL A 39 42.61 -60.43 -20.66
N THR A 40 42.34 -61.39 -19.77
CA THR A 40 41.07 -61.45 -19.02
C THR A 40 40.88 -60.22 -18.13
N LEU A 41 41.94 -59.78 -17.44
CA LEU A 41 41.93 -58.59 -16.58
C LEU A 41 41.70 -57.30 -17.38
N LEU A 42 42.32 -57.14 -18.54
CA LEU A 42 42.13 -55.96 -19.41
C LEU A 42 40.72 -55.94 -20.02
N ILE A 43 40.18 -57.07 -20.44
CA ILE A 43 38.79 -57.18 -20.93
C ILE A 43 37.81 -56.80 -19.81
N ASN A 44 38.01 -57.33 -18.60
CA ASN A 44 37.19 -57.01 -17.43
C ASN A 44 37.33 -55.53 -17.02
N THR A 45 38.54 -54.97 -17.08
CA THR A 45 38.81 -53.55 -16.80
C THR A 45 38.10 -52.65 -17.81
N LYS A 46 38.12 -53.01 -19.10
CA LYS A 46 37.40 -52.28 -20.16
C LYS A 46 35.88 -52.38 -19.98
N LYS A 47 35.35 -53.55 -19.64
CA LYS A 47 33.92 -53.73 -19.30
C LYS A 47 33.52 -52.88 -18.09
N GLN A 48 34.33 -52.85 -17.04
CA GLN A 48 34.11 -51.99 -15.87
C GLN A 48 34.18 -50.50 -16.22
N GLN A 49 35.14 -50.08 -17.05
CA GLN A 49 35.25 -48.69 -17.50
C GLN A 49 34.02 -48.26 -18.28
N LYS A 50 33.57 -49.07 -19.25
CA LYS A 50 32.36 -48.80 -20.04
C LYS A 50 31.12 -48.74 -19.14
N GLY A 51 30.95 -49.72 -18.24
CA GLY A 51 29.86 -49.73 -17.26
C GLY A 51 29.86 -48.50 -16.34
N ARG A 52 31.03 -48.00 -15.92
CA ARG A 52 31.16 -46.74 -15.15
C ARG A 52 30.76 -45.52 -15.97
N GLN A 53 31.13 -45.46 -17.25
CA GLN A 53 30.75 -44.36 -18.14
C GLN A 53 29.24 -44.35 -18.40
N ASP A 54 28.66 -45.51 -18.72
CA ASP A 54 27.22 -45.66 -18.97
C ASP A 54 26.41 -45.30 -17.72
N ARG A 55 26.84 -45.79 -16.53
CA ARG A 55 26.24 -45.40 -15.25
C ARG A 55 26.35 -43.90 -14.99
N LYS A 56 27.51 -43.28 -15.25
CA LYS A 56 27.69 -41.83 -15.07
C LYS A 56 26.73 -41.03 -15.97
N LEU A 57 26.55 -41.45 -17.23
CA LEU A 57 25.62 -40.80 -18.15
C LEU A 57 24.16 -40.93 -17.69
N LEU A 58 23.75 -42.10 -17.21
CA LEU A 58 22.43 -42.33 -16.64
C LEU A 58 22.19 -41.47 -15.40
N LEU A 59 23.19 -41.36 -14.51
CA LEU A 59 23.13 -40.52 -13.32
C LEU A 59 22.96 -39.04 -13.65
N ILE A 60 23.66 -38.53 -14.66
CA ILE A 60 23.53 -37.13 -15.10
C ILE A 60 22.11 -36.89 -15.61
N LYS A 61 21.60 -37.76 -16.49
CA LYS A 61 20.24 -37.64 -17.02
C LYS A 61 19.18 -37.70 -15.91
N GLY A 62 19.33 -38.63 -14.97
CA GLY A 62 18.43 -38.77 -13.83
C GLY A 62 18.49 -37.57 -12.88
N HIS A 63 19.68 -37.05 -12.61
CA HIS A 63 19.90 -35.82 -11.83
C HIS A 63 19.17 -34.63 -12.46
N ASP A 64 19.43 -34.35 -13.73
CA ASP A 64 18.88 -33.16 -14.40
C ASP A 64 17.35 -33.25 -14.51
N LYS A 65 16.83 -34.45 -14.79
CA LYS A 65 15.38 -34.71 -14.80
C LYS A 65 14.76 -34.45 -13.42
N PHE A 66 15.31 -35.05 -12.36
CA PHE A 66 14.78 -34.90 -11.00
C PHE A 66 14.82 -33.44 -10.53
N VAL A 67 15.96 -32.75 -10.73
CA VAL A 67 16.12 -31.34 -10.34
C VAL A 67 15.04 -30.49 -11.03
N LYS A 68 14.85 -30.67 -12.34
CA LYS A 68 13.84 -29.93 -13.12
C LYS A 68 12.41 -30.24 -12.67
N GLU A 69 12.08 -31.51 -12.44
CA GLU A 69 10.75 -31.92 -11.97
C GLU A 69 10.46 -31.37 -10.56
N PHE A 70 11.43 -31.43 -9.65
CA PHE A 70 11.27 -30.92 -8.28
C PHE A 70 11.08 -29.40 -8.24
N VAL A 71 11.92 -28.64 -8.97
CA VAL A 71 11.85 -27.17 -9.02
C VAL A 71 10.56 -26.71 -9.73
N ASN A 72 10.12 -27.38 -10.78
CA ASN A 72 8.86 -27.02 -11.45
C ASN A 72 7.62 -27.42 -10.64
N GLY A 73 7.68 -28.53 -9.91
CA GLY A 73 6.58 -29.00 -9.07
C GLY A 73 6.40 -28.19 -7.80
N ASN A 74 7.45 -27.53 -7.32
CA ASN A 74 7.43 -26.73 -6.09
C ASN A 74 7.79 -25.26 -6.36
N LYS A 75 6.85 -24.36 -6.12
CA LYS A 75 7.02 -22.91 -6.31
C LYS A 75 7.82 -22.30 -5.14
N TYR A 76 9.13 -22.51 -5.13
CA TYR A 76 10.09 -21.94 -4.18
C TYR A 76 10.73 -20.66 -4.73
N PHE A 77 11.00 -19.70 -3.84
CA PHE A 77 11.64 -18.43 -4.16
C PHE A 77 12.63 -18.02 -3.07
N TYR A 78 13.50 -17.07 -3.40
CA TYR A 78 14.52 -16.57 -2.49
C TYR A 78 14.65 -15.05 -2.57
N CYS A 79 14.87 -14.42 -1.42
CA CYS A 79 15.29 -13.02 -1.33
C CYS A 79 16.74 -12.97 -0.87
N SER A 80 17.63 -12.50 -1.73
CA SER A 80 19.06 -12.40 -1.43
C SER A 80 19.39 -11.33 -0.39
N THR A 81 18.63 -10.23 -0.33
CA THR A 81 18.88 -9.12 0.61
C THR A 81 18.72 -9.53 2.08
N THR A 82 17.75 -10.40 2.36
CA THR A 82 17.40 -10.84 3.72
C THR A 82 17.73 -12.32 3.97
N GLU A 83 18.21 -13.01 2.93
CA GLU A 83 18.50 -14.44 2.93
C GLU A 83 17.30 -15.34 3.30
N ILE A 84 16.08 -14.90 3.00
CA ILE A 84 14.84 -15.61 3.32
C ILE A 84 14.36 -16.45 2.13
N PHE A 85 13.93 -17.68 2.40
CA PHE A 85 13.23 -18.53 1.43
C PHE A 85 11.71 -18.42 1.58
N PHE A 86 11.02 -18.50 0.46
CA PHE A 86 9.56 -18.45 0.37
C PHE A 86 9.02 -19.66 -0.41
N LYS A 87 7.80 -20.07 -0.07
CA LYS A 87 7.02 -21.05 -0.83
C LYS A 87 5.64 -20.50 -1.13
N TYR A 88 5.12 -20.82 -2.31
CA TYR A 88 3.76 -20.49 -2.72
C TYR A 88 2.90 -21.75 -2.77
N ASN A 89 1.77 -21.76 -2.06
CA ASN A 89 0.81 -22.88 -2.06
C ASN A 89 -0.34 -22.69 -3.05
N ASN A 90 -0.21 -21.76 -4.01
CA ASN A 90 -1.27 -21.33 -4.96
C ASN A 90 -2.36 -20.44 -4.36
N GLU A 91 -2.29 -20.12 -3.07
CA GLU A 91 -3.22 -19.19 -2.40
C GLU A 91 -2.46 -18.02 -1.73
N HIS A 92 -1.40 -18.34 -0.99
CA HIS A 92 -0.60 -17.43 -0.18
C HIS A 92 0.90 -17.78 -0.25
N TYR A 93 1.73 -16.74 -0.15
CA TYR A 93 3.17 -16.87 0.01
C TYR A 93 3.53 -16.89 1.50
N TYR A 94 4.43 -17.79 1.89
CA TYR A 94 4.89 -17.90 3.28
C TYR A 94 6.39 -18.19 3.34
N ILE A 95 6.98 -17.87 4.49
CA ILE A 95 8.39 -18.17 4.78
C ILE A 95 8.54 -19.66 5.02
N ILE A 96 9.60 -20.24 4.48
CA ILE A 96 10.02 -21.61 4.75
C ILE A 96 11.50 -21.64 5.13
N LYS A 97 11.91 -22.53 6.03
CA LYS A 97 13.33 -22.66 6.40
C LYS A 97 14.06 -23.49 5.34
N GLU A 98 15.36 -23.24 5.17
CA GLU A 98 16.19 -24.04 4.27
C GLU A 98 16.15 -25.54 4.64
N ASP A 99 16.15 -25.86 5.94
CA ASP A 99 16.05 -27.24 6.44
C ASP A 99 14.76 -27.95 6.01
N ASP A 100 13.63 -27.23 5.97
CA ASP A 100 12.34 -27.78 5.52
C ASP A 100 12.36 -28.06 4.00
N ILE A 101 13.03 -27.20 3.22
CA ILE A 101 13.26 -27.44 1.79
C ILE A 101 14.14 -28.67 1.61
N ILE A 102 15.23 -28.77 2.39
CA ILE A 102 16.14 -29.92 2.36
C ILE A 102 15.40 -31.20 2.70
N HIS A 103 14.58 -31.18 3.76
CA HIS A 103 13.75 -32.32 4.13
C HIS A 103 12.82 -32.70 2.98
N SER A 104 12.12 -31.74 2.36
CA SER A 104 11.25 -31.99 1.20
C SER A 104 11.99 -32.60 0.01
N ILE A 105 13.22 -32.16 -0.29
CA ILE A 105 14.07 -32.74 -1.34
C ILE A 105 14.41 -34.20 -0.99
N LEU A 106 14.82 -34.47 0.24
CA LEU A 106 15.21 -35.81 0.69
C LEU A 106 14.01 -36.77 0.73
N THR A 107 12.85 -36.30 1.19
CA THR A 107 11.59 -37.06 1.14
C THR A 107 11.21 -37.36 -0.30
N ALA A 108 11.27 -36.39 -1.22
CA ALA A 108 11.00 -36.62 -2.64
C ALA A 108 12.00 -37.56 -3.31
N LEU A 109 13.25 -37.61 -2.84
CA LEU A 109 14.25 -38.59 -3.26
C LEU A 109 14.01 -39.99 -2.68
N SER A 110 13.22 -40.10 -1.60
CA SER A 110 13.01 -41.35 -0.85
C SER A 110 11.62 -41.96 -1.04
N HIS A 111 10.62 -41.22 -1.54
CA HIS A 111 9.24 -41.70 -1.69
C HIS A 111 8.97 -42.29 -3.10
N PRO A 112 8.31 -43.46 -3.23
CA PRO A 112 8.21 -44.24 -4.47
C PRO A 112 6.92 -43.98 -5.30
N ASP A 113 6.24 -42.86 -5.10
CA ASP A 113 4.89 -42.67 -5.63
C ASP A 113 4.87 -41.86 -6.94
N ASN A 114 5.15 -42.54 -8.04
CA ASN A 114 4.27 -42.55 -9.23
C ASN A 114 4.76 -43.54 -10.31
N LYS A 115 4.06 -44.68 -10.37
CA LYS A 115 3.83 -45.61 -11.49
C LYS A 115 4.91 -45.74 -12.59
N HIS A 116 5.56 -46.91 -12.56
CA HIS A 116 6.05 -47.72 -13.68
C HIS A 116 7.30 -47.34 -14.50
N GLN A 117 8.06 -46.27 -14.23
CA GLN A 117 9.36 -46.07 -14.91
C GLN A 117 10.55 -45.58 -14.06
N LEU A 118 10.42 -45.40 -12.74
CA LEU A 118 11.46 -44.76 -11.92
C LEU A 118 12.20 -45.67 -10.92
N GLN A 119 11.81 -46.93 -10.77
CA GLN A 119 12.53 -47.90 -9.91
C GLN A 119 14.01 -48.08 -10.31
N TYR A 120 14.36 -47.83 -11.58
CA TYR A 120 15.74 -47.93 -12.07
C TYR A 120 16.62 -46.71 -11.71
N TYR A 121 16.02 -45.53 -11.47
CA TYR A 121 16.76 -44.29 -11.22
C TYR A 121 17.00 -44.03 -9.72
N GLU A 122 16.08 -44.42 -8.84
CA GLU A 122 16.12 -44.15 -7.40
C GLU A 122 17.33 -44.79 -6.70
N GLN A 123 17.63 -46.06 -7.00
CA GLN A 123 18.81 -46.74 -6.44
C GLN A 123 20.14 -46.13 -6.94
N GLN A 124 20.11 -45.40 -8.04
CA GLN A 124 21.31 -44.79 -8.63
C GLN A 124 21.53 -43.35 -8.16
N LEU A 125 20.49 -42.57 -7.84
CA LEU A 125 20.60 -41.15 -7.48
C LEU A 125 20.96 -40.89 -6.01
N LEU A 126 20.71 -41.83 -5.09
CA LEU A 126 21.10 -41.75 -3.68
C LEU A 126 22.59 -41.38 -3.46
N PRO A 127 23.56 -41.99 -4.17
CA PRO A 127 24.96 -41.55 -4.16
C PRO A 127 25.19 -40.06 -4.50
N TRP A 128 24.27 -39.43 -5.24
CA TRP A 128 24.32 -38.03 -5.64
C TRP A 128 23.41 -37.12 -4.79
N LYS A 129 22.83 -37.61 -3.68
CA LYS A 129 21.90 -36.83 -2.83
C LYS A 129 22.43 -35.44 -2.46
N PHE A 130 23.70 -35.33 -2.09
CA PHE A 130 24.33 -34.05 -1.73
C PHE A 130 24.46 -33.12 -2.94
N LYS A 131 24.79 -33.68 -4.10
CA LYS A 131 24.91 -32.93 -5.36
C LYS A 131 23.54 -32.42 -5.82
N ILE A 132 22.52 -33.27 -5.76
CA ILE A 132 21.13 -32.93 -6.08
C ILE A 132 20.63 -31.82 -5.15
N LYS A 133 20.77 -32.00 -3.82
CA LYS A 133 20.44 -30.97 -2.81
C LYS A 133 21.08 -29.63 -3.16
N THR A 134 22.40 -29.63 -3.38
CA THR A 134 23.16 -28.41 -3.67
C THR A 134 22.70 -27.76 -4.99
N SER A 135 22.40 -28.56 -6.01
CA SER A 135 21.91 -28.05 -7.30
C SER A 135 20.53 -27.40 -7.17
N ILE A 136 19.60 -28.03 -6.43
CA ILE A 136 18.25 -27.49 -6.22
C ILE A 136 18.30 -26.20 -5.42
N ILE A 137 19.03 -26.17 -4.30
CA ILE A 137 19.14 -24.96 -3.47
C ILE A 137 19.77 -23.80 -4.27
N LYS A 138 20.79 -24.07 -5.09
CA LYS A 138 21.37 -23.04 -5.98
C LYS A 138 20.34 -22.50 -6.96
N GLN A 139 19.57 -23.36 -7.62
CA GLN A 139 18.51 -22.92 -8.54
C GLN A 139 17.42 -22.11 -7.82
N ILE A 140 17.00 -22.52 -6.62
CA ILE A 140 16.03 -21.76 -5.82
C ILE A 140 16.57 -20.37 -5.45
N LYS A 141 17.86 -20.26 -5.09
CA LYS A 141 18.50 -18.97 -4.77
C LYS A 141 18.58 -18.02 -5.96
N GLU A 142 18.47 -18.52 -7.20
CA GLU A 142 18.39 -17.71 -8.42
C GLU A 142 16.97 -17.21 -8.71
N LEU A 143 15.94 -17.80 -8.09
CA LEU A 143 14.52 -17.45 -8.32
C LEU A 143 14.06 -16.34 -7.36
N SER A 144 14.02 -15.11 -7.88
CA SER A 144 13.49 -13.97 -7.13
C SER A 144 11.98 -14.06 -6.93
N LEU A 145 11.52 -13.81 -5.71
CA LEU A 145 10.09 -13.72 -5.38
C LEU A 145 9.34 -12.71 -6.25
N PHE A 146 9.98 -11.60 -6.63
CA PHE A 146 9.36 -10.52 -7.41
C PHE A 146 9.14 -10.86 -8.89
N THR A 147 9.67 -12.00 -9.35
CA THR A 147 9.38 -12.56 -10.69
C THR A 147 8.22 -13.56 -10.68
N SER A 148 7.65 -13.86 -9.51
CA SER A 148 6.56 -14.80 -9.39
C SER A 148 5.27 -14.29 -10.06
N ILE A 149 4.50 -15.24 -10.61
CA ILE A 149 3.17 -15.01 -11.15
C ILE A 149 2.15 -15.62 -10.17
N PRO A 150 1.44 -14.79 -9.37
CA PRO A 150 0.41 -15.26 -8.47
C PRO A 150 -0.84 -15.73 -9.22
N GLU A 151 -1.56 -16.68 -8.63
CA GLU A 151 -2.86 -17.14 -9.12
C GLU A 151 -3.92 -16.03 -8.97
N SER A 152 -4.99 -16.16 -9.76
CA SER A 152 -6.11 -15.19 -9.76
C SER A 152 -6.72 -14.99 -8.38
N LEU A 153 -6.79 -16.04 -7.55
CA LEU A 153 -7.31 -15.96 -6.18
C LEU A 153 -6.49 -15.01 -5.32
N THR A 154 -5.16 -15.17 -5.30
CA THR A 154 -4.25 -14.29 -4.56
C THR A 154 -4.39 -12.84 -5.04
N ILE A 155 -4.46 -12.62 -6.36
CA ILE A 155 -4.63 -11.28 -6.94
C ILE A 155 -5.95 -10.65 -6.48
N GLN A 156 -7.07 -11.37 -6.56
CA GLN A 156 -8.37 -10.83 -6.13
C GLN A 156 -8.41 -10.57 -4.62
N ASN A 157 -7.81 -11.43 -3.80
CA ASN A 157 -7.70 -11.20 -2.36
C ASN A 157 -6.99 -9.89 -2.06
N ILE A 158 -5.86 -9.62 -2.72
CA ILE A 158 -5.15 -8.34 -2.58
C ILE A 158 -6.01 -7.18 -3.07
N ILE A 159 -6.65 -7.28 -4.24
CA ILE A 159 -7.51 -6.20 -4.74
C ILE A 159 -8.61 -5.88 -3.73
N ASN A 160 -9.27 -6.89 -3.17
CA ASN A 160 -10.40 -6.73 -2.26
C ASN A 160 -9.99 -6.11 -0.91
N ILE A 161 -8.73 -6.22 -0.49
CA ILE A 161 -8.22 -5.56 0.72
C ILE A 161 -8.20 -4.03 0.54
N PHE A 162 -7.78 -3.56 -0.63
CA PHE A 162 -7.66 -2.14 -0.95
C PHE A 162 -8.96 -1.54 -1.51
N PHE A 163 -9.70 -2.35 -2.26
CA PHE A 163 -11.04 -2.05 -2.73
C PHE A 163 -11.99 -1.94 -1.53
N GLU A 164 -13.03 -1.12 -1.65
CA GLU A 164 -13.98 -0.75 -0.58
C GLU A 164 -13.37 0.09 0.56
N LYS A 165 -12.20 -0.28 1.09
CA LYS A 165 -11.56 0.42 2.22
C LYS A 165 -10.70 1.62 1.86
N ILE A 166 -10.12 1.70 0.67
CA ILE A 166 -9.17 2.77 0.33
C ILE A 166 -9.52 3.41 -1.01
N PHE A 167 -9.91 2.60 -2.00
CA PHE A 167 -10.21 3.08 -3.36
C PHE A 167 -11.69 2.88 -3.72
N TYR A 168 -12.15 3.63 -4.72
CA TYR A 168 -13.52 3.57 -5.23
C TYR A 168 -13.68 2.47 -6.28
N THR A 169 -12.63 2.18 -7.06
CA THR A 169 -12.68 1.18 -8.13
C THR A 169 -11.52 0.19 -8.07
N LYS A 170 -11.72 -1.01 -8.64
CA LYS A 170 -10.63 -1.99 -8.81
C LYS A 170 -9.52 -1.48 -9.76
N ASN A 171 -9.84 -0.55 -10.66
CA ASN A 171 -8.86 0.01 -11.59
C ASN A 171 -7.89 0.96 -10.89
N GLU A 172 -8.38 1.76 -9.93
CA GLU A 172 -7.55 2.59 -9.05
C GLU A 172 -6.62 1.74 -8.19
N VAL A 173 -7.12 0.61 -7.66
CA VAL A 173 -6.28 -0.33 -6.89
C VAL A 173 -5.15 -0.88 -7.77
N LYS A 174 -5.45 -1.35 -8.98
CA LYS A 174 -4.42 -1.84 -9.91
C LYS A 174 -3.41 -0.76 -10.25
N TYR A 175 -3.85 0.48 -10.47
CA TYR A 175 -2.96 1.62 -10.70
C TYR A 175 -2.01 1.80 -9.52
N PHE A 176 -2.54 1.88 -8.30
CA PHE A 176 -1.75 2.03 -7.08
C PHE A 176 -0.76 0.87 -6.87
N LEU A 177 -1.20 -0.39 -7.02
CA LEU A 177 -0.33 -1.55 -6.90
C LEU A 177 0.78 -1.57 -7.98
N THR A 178 0.48 -1.08 -9.19
CA THR A 178 1.49 -0.94 -10.26
C THR A 178 2.55 0.09 -9.87
N ILE A 179 2.16 1.24 -9.29
CA ILE A 179 3.09 2.26 -8.78
C ILE A 179 4.00 1.68 -7.69
N LEU A 180 3.42 0.96 -6.72
CA LEU A 180 4.21 0.30 -5.69
C LEU A 180 5.20 -0.70 -6.29
N GLY A 181 4.75 -1.49 -7.27
CA GLY A 181 5.60 -2.44 -7.98
C GLY A 181 6.75 -1.77 -8.74
N ASP A 182 6.50 -0.63 -9.40
CA ASP A 182 7.54 0.15 -10.07
C ASP A 182 8.63 0.58 -9.08
N ASN A 183 8.24 0.99 -7.87
CA ASN A 183 9.17 1.39 -6.81
C ASN A 183 9.93 0.21 -6.21
N ILE A 184 9.25 -0.91 -5.92
CA ILE A 184 9.88 -2.13 -5.40
C ILE A 184 10.93 -2.66 -6.37
N LEU A 185 10.60 -2.65 -7.67
CA LEU A 185 11.49 -3.07 -8.74
C LEU A 185 12.50 -1.99 -9.18
N LYS A 186 12.51 -0.84 -8.50
CA LYS A 186 13.41 0.30 -8.78
C LYS A 186 13.39 0.75 -10.25
N LYS A 187 12.21 0.70 -10.88
CA LYS A 187 12.05 1.21 -12.24
C LYS A 187 12.16 2.73 -12.20
N SER A 188 13.19 3.26 -12.84
CA SER A 188 13.49 4.70 -12.83
C SER A 188 12.48 5.45 -13.70
N PHE A 189 11.45 6.01 -13.07
CA PHE A 189 10.55 6.98 -13.65
C PHE A 189 10.60 8.25 -12.80
N ASN A 190 10.81 9.41 -13.42
CA ASN A 190 10.80 10.71 -12.73
C ASN A 190 9.38 11.15 -12.29
N ASN A 191 8.43 10.21 -12.21
CA ASN A 191 7.05 10.51 -11.87
C ASN A 191 6.91 10.79 -10.38
N ILE A 192 6.12 11.81 -10.06
CA ILE A 192 5.81 12.23 -8.70
C ILE A 192 4.34 11.99 -8.45
N TYR A 193 4.02 11.14 -7.48
CA TYR A 193 2.64 10.76 -7.21
C TYR A 193 2.06 11.60 -6.08
N LEU A 194 1.14 12.50 -6.43
CA LEU A 194 0.41 13.32 -5.49
C LEU A 194 -0.77 12.51 -4.94
N ILE A 195 -0.80 12.33 -3.61
CA ILE A 195 -1.83 11.56 -2.91
C ILE A 195 -2.25 12.28 -1.63
N SER A 196 -3.50 12.09 -1.20
CA SER A 196 -4.01 12.70 0.03
C SER A 196 -3.12 12.34 1.25
N PRO A 197 -2.88 13.29 2.18
CA PRO A 197 -2.15 13.04 3.43
C PRO A 197 -2.67 11.87 4.26
N SER A 198 -3.95 11.50 4.13
CA SER A 198 -4.54 10.35 4.85
C SER A 198 -3.88 9.01 4.49
N ALA A 199 -3.25 8.87 3.32
CA ALA A 199 -2.51 7.66 2.96
C ALA A 199 -1.12 7.55 3.59
N LYS A 200 -0.59 8.60 4.23
CA LYS A 200 0.80 8.62 4.70
C LYS A 200 1.12 7.47 5.65
N ILE A 201 0.25 7.24 6.63
CA ILE A 201 0.40 6.18 7.62
C ILE A 201 0.41 4.80 6.94
N MET A 202 -0.53 4.55 6.02
CA MET A 202 -0.62 3.29 5.28
C MET A 202 0.65 3.02 4.47
N ILE A 203 1.16 4.00 3.73
CA ILE A 203 2.37 3.85 2.91
C ILE A 203 3.59 3.55 3.80
N GLN A 204 3.71 4.24 4.94
CA GLN A 204 4.77 3.98 5.93
C GLN A 204 4.69 2.56 6.51
N LEU A 205 3.48 2.08 6.81
CA LEU A 205 3.28 0.71 7.29
C LEU A 205 3.68 -0.33 6.24
N LEU A 206 3.29 -0.15 4.98
CA LEU A 206 3.68 -1.05 3.88
C LEU A 206 5.20 -1.13 3.72
N GLU A 207 5.87 0.02 3.75
CA GLU A 207 7.33 0.10 3.67
C GLU A 207 8.01 -0.60 4.85
N ASN A 208 7.59 -0.28 6.08
CA ASN A 208 8.16 -0.85 7.30
C ASN A 208 7.96 -2.37 7.40
N GLN A 209 6.77 -2.86 7.05
CA GLN A 209 6.48 -4.30 7.08
C GLN A 209 7.19 -5.03 5.95
N GLY A 210 7.20 -4.49 4.72
CA GLY A 210 7.97 -5.05 3.61
C GLY A 210 9.47 -5.11 3.91
N GLY A 211 9.98 -4.09 4.61
CA GLY A 211 11.37 -4.00 5.06
C GLY A 211 11.87 -5.23 5.83
N LYS A 212 10.99 -5.85 6.64
CA LYS A 212 11.31 -7.06 7.42
C LYS A 212 11.60 -8.28 6.54
N TYR A 213 10.98 -8.36 5.36
CA TYR A 213 11.09 -9.53 4.47
C TYR A 213 12.05 -9.30 3.32
N PHE A 214 12.19 -8.06 2.86
CA PHE A 214 12.87 -7.74 1.61
C PHE A 214 14.04 -6.75 1.75
N GLY A 215 14.30 -6.23 2.95
CA GLY A 215 15.27 -5.17 3.20
C GLY A 215 14.73 -3.79 2.80
N HIS A 216 15.60 -2.79 2.73
CA HIS A 216 15.17 -1.40 2.48
C HIS A 216 14.53 -1.22 1.09
N ILE A 217 13.25 -0.81 1.06
CA ILE A 217 12.49 -0.50 -0.15
C ILE A 217 11.93 0.93 -0.04
N PRO A 218 12.43 1.90 -0.82
CA PRO A 218 12.07 3.32 -0.66
C PRO A 218 10.74 3.67 -1.34
N ILE A 219 9.63 3.12 -0.87
CA ILE A 219 8.29 3.35 -1.44
C ILE A 219 7.86 4.82 -1.23
N GLN A 220 8.12 5.38 -0.04
CA GLN A 220 7.73 6.74 0.33
C GLN A 220 8.26 7.82 -0.61
N ASN A 221 9.42 7.59 -1.23
CA ASN A 221 10.08 8.58 -2.07
C ASN A 221 9.27 8.95 -3.31
N ALA A 222 8.40 8.07 -3.79
CA ALA A 222 7.57 8.31 -4.96
C ALA A 222 6.35 9.19 -4.67
N PHE A 223 5.92 9.25 -3.40
CA PHE A 223 4.68 9.90 -3.01
C PHE A 223 4.95 11.28 -2.40
N ARG A 224 4.09 12.24 -2.73
CA ARG A 224 4.06 13.56 -2.10
C ARG A 224 2.64 13.84 -1.61
N TYR A 225 2.56 14.28 -0.36
CA TYR A 225 1.29 14.56 0.31
C TYR A 225 0.83 16.02 0.14
N LYS A 226 1.74 16.86 -0.39
CA LYS A 226 1.52 18.25 -0.75
C LYS A 226 2.33 18.54 -2.00
N TYR A 227 1.86 19.49 -2.81
CA TYR A 227 2.62 19.96 -3.96
C TYR A 227 3.80 20.83 -3.52
N HIS A 228 4.95 20.64 -4.16
CA HIS A 228 6.22 21.33 -3.86
C HIS A 228 6.88 21.90 -5.12
N ASP A 229 6.08 22.54 -5.97
CA ASP A 229 6.53 23.19 -7.21
C ASP A 229 7.24 22.29 -8.23
N HIS A 230 6.83 21.03 -8.28
CA HIS A 230 7.34 20.07 -9.25
C HIS A 230 6.73 20.31 -10.64
N PRO A 231 7.46 20.05 -11.74
CA PRO A 231 6.90 20.15 -13.08
C PRO A 231 5.63 19.31 -13.21
N TYR A 232 4.54 19.93 -13.64
CA TYR A 232 3.24 19.27 -13.78
C TYR A 232 3.26 18.07 -14.73
N SER A 233 4.14 18.08 -15.74
CA SER A 233 4.41 16.96 -16.65
C SER A 233 4.80 15.67 -15.92
N ASP A 234 5.44 15.82 -14.77
CA ASP A 234 6.00 14.72 -13.98
C ASP A 234 5.03 14.28 -12.88
N CYS A 235 4.04 15.12 -12.55
CA CYS A 235 3.04 14.82 -11.53
C CYS A 235 1.97 13.86 -12.03
N ARG A 236 1.58 12.92 -11.17
CA ARG A 236 0.42 12.04 -11.34
C ARG A 236 -0.44 12.12 -10.10
N LEU A 237 -1.76 12.11 -10.29
CA LEU A 237 -2.70 12.13 -9.18
C LEU A 237 -3.14 10.73 -8.80
N ILE A 238 -3.36 10.52 -7.50
CA ILE A 238 -3.96 9.31 -6.95
C ILE A 238 -5.12 9.73 -6.07
N ASN A 239 -6.32 9.32 -6.46
CA ASN A 239 -7.51 9.52 -5.66
C ASN A 239 -7.67 8.37 -4.65
N ILE A 240 -7.98 8.72 -3.41
CA ILE A 240 -8.31 7.76 -2.34
C ILE A 240 -9.55 8.25 -1.62
N LYS A 241 -10.28 7.32 -1.02
CA LYS A 241 -11.36 7.63 -0.10
C LYS A 241 -10.81 8.42 1.08
N ASN A 242 -11.53 9.47 1.46
CA ASN A 242 -11.18 10.29 2.62
C ASN A 242 -11.49 9.52 3.92
N ILE A 243 -10.66 8.52 4.21
CA ILE A 243 -10.80 7.65 5.37
C ILE A 243 -9.69 7.99 6.35
N LYS A 244 -10.08 8.27 7.60
CA LYS A 244 -9.15 8.27 8.73
C LYS A 244 -8.83 6.81 9.03
N LEU A 245 -7.91 6.24 8.27
CA LEU A 245 -7.48 4.87 8.51
C LEU A 245 -6.68 4.86 9.82
N ASN A 246 -7.24 4.29 10.89
CA ASN A 246 -6.45 4.06 12.09
C ASN A 246 -5.46 2.90 11.83
N ILE A 247 -4.27 2.99 12.41
CA ILE A 247 -3.22 1.96 12.31
C ILE A 247 -3.76 0.61 12.76
N GLU A 248 -4.58 0.59 13.82
CA GLU A 248 -5.19 -0.64 14.36
C GLU A 248 -6.28 -1.22 13.44
N GLU A 249 -7.01 -0.41 12.67
CA GLU A 249 -7.97 -0.92 11.69
C GLU A 249 -7.27 -1.45 10.43
N ILE A 250 -6.16 -0.82 10.04
CA ILE A 250 -5.30 -1.29 8.95
C ILE A 250 -4.58 -2.58 9.34
N LEU A 251 -4.05 -2.68 10.58
CA LEU A 251 -3.19 -3.79 11.01
C LEU A 251 -3.93 -4.89 11.79
N GLY A 252 -4.95 -4.55 12.57
CA GLY A 252 -5.70 -5.46 13.44
C GLY A 252 -6.96 -6.04 12.78
N GLY A 253 -7.60 -5.29 11.87
CA GLY A 253 -8.73 -5.78 11.06
C GLY A 253 -8.33 -6.50 9.77
N LEU A 254 -7.05 -6.44 9.38
CA LEU A 254 -6.48 -7.13 8.23
C LEU A 254 -5.21 -7.81 8.71
N ALA A 255 -5.21 -9.14 8.80
CA ALA A 255 -3.96 -9.89 8.76
C ALA A 255 -3.37 -9.68 7.35
N ILE A 256 -2.70 -8.54 7.13
CA ILE A 256 -2.23 -8.14 5.81
C ILE A 256 -1.19 -9.15 5.34
N PRO A 257 -1.44 -9.90 4.25
CA PRO A 257 -0.45 -10.80 3.70
C PRO A 257 0.58 -9.96 2.93
N ILE A 258 1.50 -9.33 3.66
CA ILE A 258 2.47 -8.37 3.13
C ILE A 258 3.30 -8.95 1.98
N ILE A 259 3.62 -10.24 2.06
CA ILE A 259 4.36 -10.96 1.02
C ILE A 259 3.51 -11.01 -0.27
N ASP A 260 2.24 -11.41 -0.17
CA ASP A 260 1.31 -11.46 -1.29
C ASP A 260 1.13 -10.08 -1.91
N ILE A 261 1.00 -9.01 -1.10
CA ILE A 261 0.87 -7.64 -1.60
C ILE A 261 2.07 -7.28 -2.47
N PHE A 262 3.29 -7.48 -1.98
CA PHE A 262 4.49 -7.09 -2.70
C PHE A 262 4.67 -7.90 -3.98
N VAL A 263 4.33 -9.19 -3.96
CA VAL A 263 4.31 -10.03 -5.17
C VAL A 263 3.30 -9.52 -6.18
N VAL A 264 2.07 -9.22 -5.76
CA VAL A 264 1.02 -8.70 -6.66
C VAL A 264 1.39 -7.33 -7.22
N CYS A 265 2.03 -6.46 -6.42
CA CYS A 265 2.57 -5.18 -6.90
C CYS A 265 3.61 -5.40 -8.03
N CYS A 266 4.60 -6.26 -7.79
CA CYS A 266 5.63 -6.57 -8.78
C CYS A 266 5.05 -7.24 -10.02
N TYR A 267 4.07 -8.15 -9.85
CA TYR A 267 3.34 -8.77 -10.95
C TYR A 267 2.67 -7.74 -11.84
N TYR A 268 1.95 -6.77 -11.27
CA TYR A 268 1.29 -5.72 -12.06
C TYR A 268 2.29 -4.80 -12.76
N SER A 269 3.33 -4.37 -12.05
CA SER A 269 4.41 -3.59 -12.64
C SER A 269 5.09 -4.33 -13.81
N ASN A 270 5.36 -5.63 -13.69
CA ASN A 270 5.96 -6.43 -14.76
C ASN A 270 4.99 -6.66 -15.92
N ARG A 271 3.73 -6.97 -15.62
CA ARG A 271 2.68 -7.20 -16.63
C ARG A 271 2.44 -5.98 -17.52
N TYR A 272 2.37 -4.79 -16.94
CA TYR A 272 2.09 -3.55 -17.67
C TYR A 272 3.35 -2.77 -18.06
N GLY A 273 4.49 -3.11 -17.48
CA GLY A 273 5.77 -2.43 -17.64
C GLY A 273 5.94 -1.21 -16.73
N SER A 274 4.89 -0.41 -16.52
CA SER A 274 4.86 0.76 -15.62
C SER A 274 3.42 1.21 -15.31
N ALA A 275 3.25 2.04 -14.28
CA ALA A 275 1.96 2.66 -13.93
C ALA A 275 1.38 3.53 -15.06
N ASP A 276 2.20 4.34 -15.75
CA ASP A 276 1.76 5.15 -16.89
C ASP A 276 1.30 4.27 -18.07
N LYS A 277 2.03 3.18 -18.36
CA LYS A 277 1.61 2.20 -19.39
C LYS A 277 0.31 1.51 -19.02
N TYR A 278 0.11 1.17 -17.75
CA TYR A 278 -1.17 0.66 -17.27
C TYR A 278 -2.31 1.64 -17.54
N LEU A 279 -2.14 2.92 -17.16
CA LEU A 279 -3.16 3.95 -17.41
C LEU A 279 -3.50 4.08 -18.89
N ASN A 280 -2.50 4.05 -19.78
CA ASN A 280 -2.71 4.13 -21.22
C ASN A 280 -3.49 2.93 -21.79
N MET A 281 -3.31 1.74 -21.21
CA MET A 281 -4.05 0.51 -21.59
C MET A 281 -5.41 0.39 -20.88
N CYS A 282 -5.64 1.16 -19.81
CA CYS A 282 -6.88 1.11 -19.04
C CYS A 282 -8.03 1.70 -19.86
N GLN A 283 -9.18 1.01 -19.85
CA GLN A 283 -10.42 1.48 -20.49
C GLN A 283 -11.15 2.55 -19.65
N ASP A 284 -10.74 2.72 -18.39
CA ASP A 284 -11.31 3.69 -17.46
C ASP A 284 -10.79 5.11 -17.77
N ASN A 285 -11.51 5.80 -18.64
CA ASN A 285 -11.16 7.16 -19.04
C ASN A 285 -11.21 8.14 -17.87
N ILE A 286 -12.06 7.91 -16.86
CA ILE A 286 -12.19 8.80 -15.69
C ILE A 286 -10.89 8.72 -14.88
N LEU A 287 -10.46 7.50 -14.55
CA LEU A 287 -9.18 7.28 -13.85
C LEU A 287 -8.01 7.85 -14.66
N ARG A 288 -7.93 7.54 -15.95
CA ARG A 288 -6.82 7.99 -16.80
C ARG A 288 -6.74 9.51 -16.87
N ASN A 289 -7.87 10.18 -17.07
CA ASN A 289 -7.91 11.63 -17.18
C ASN A 289 -7.59 12.30 -15.83
N HIS A 290 -8.07 11.74 -14.71
CA HIS A 290 -7.73 12.24 -13.38
C HIS A 290 -6.23 12.06 -13.08
N ALA A 291 -5.69 10.87 -13.29
CA ALA A 291 -4.28 10.58 -13.02
C ALA A 291 -3.32 11.46 -13.84
N PHE A 292 -3.66 11.76 -15.10
CA PHE A 292 -2.90 12.65 -15.99
C PHE A 292 -3.36 14.12 -15.96
N TYR A 293 -4.22 14.52 -15.02
CA TYR A 293 -4.81 15.87 -15.07
C TYR A 293 -3.74 16.97 -15.06
N LEU A 294 -2.76 16.91 -14.13
CA LEU A 294 -1.67 17.89 -14.09
C LEU A 294 -0.73 17.77 -15.29
N LYS A 295 -0.45 16.54 -15.76
CA LYS A 295 0.37 16.32 -16.96
C LYS A 295 -0.20 17.06 -18.19
N ASN A 296 -1.52 17.17 -18.27
CA ASN A 296 -2.23 17.69 -19.43
C ASN A 296 -2.75 19.13 -19.24
N ASN A 297 -2.67 19.71 -18.05
CA ASN A 297 -3.18 21.05 -17.76
C ASN A 297 -2.15 21.83 -16.94
N ASP A 298 -1.75 23.00 -17.43
CA ASP A 298 -0.95 23.93 -16.64
C ASP A 298 -1.82 24.74 -15.65
N GLN A 299 -1.17 25.53 -14.79
CA GLN A 299 -1.84 26.36 -13.79
C GLN A 299 -2.85 27.34 -14.41
N SER A 300 -2.55 27.88 -15.61
CA SER A 300 -3.45 28.81 -16.31
C SER A 300 -4.71 28.08 -16.78
N ALA A 301 -4.56 26.93 -17.44
CA ALA A 301 -5.66 26.13 -17.96
C ALA A 301 -6.58 25.63 -16.84
N ILE A 302 -6.02 25.26 -15.68
CA ILE A 302 -6.82 24.88 -14.50
C ILE A 302 -7.68 26.06 -14.05
N LEU A 303 -7.12 27.28 -13.99
CA LEU A 303 -7.90 28.47 -13.62
C LEU A 303 -8.91 28.89 -14.68
N ASP A 304 -8.62 28.70 -15.96
CA ASP A 304 -9.60 28.95 -17.02
C ASP A 304 -10.81 28.03 -16.88
N ASN A 305 -10.58 26.74 -16.57
CA ASN A 305 -11.65 25.78 -16.28
C ASN A 305 -12.43 26.14 -15.01
N PHE A 306 -11.75 26.63 -13.97
CA PHE A 306 -12.40 27.16 -12.76
C PHE A 306 -13.31 28.35 -13.10
N ILE A 307 -12.78 29.38 -13.78
CA ILE A 307 -13.53 30.59 -14.13
C ILE A 307 -14.77 30.21 -14.94
N LYS A 308 -14.60 29.37 -15.97
CA LYS A 308 -15.69 28.91 -16.82
C LYS A 308 -16.79 28.14 -16.07
N SER A 309 -16.43 27.41 -15.02
CA SER A 309 -17.37 26.55 -14.29
C SER A 309 -18.03 27.23 -13.09
N LYS A 310 -17.36 28.16 -12.43
CA LYS A 310 -17.81 28.75 -11.15
C LYS A 310 -18.16 30.22 -11.23
N ILE A 311 -17.68 30.95 -12.23
CA ILE A 311 -17.81 32.41 -12.30
C ILE A 311 -18.75 32.80 -13.46
N GLN A 312 -19.65 33.73 -13.20
CA GLN A 312 -20.61 34.27 -14.16
C GLN A 312 -20.48 35.78 -14.26
N ILE A 313 -20.75 36.33 -15.44
CA ILE A 313 -20.76 37.78 -15.65
C ILE A 313 -22.05 38.35 -15.06
N SER A 314 -21.92 39.34 -14.20
CA SER A 314 -23.04 40.06 -13.59
C SER A 314 -22.64 41.52 -13.37
N LEU A 315 -23.12 42.40 -14.24
CA LEU A 315 -22.81 43.82 -14.20
C LEU A 315 -23.35 44.43 -12.89
N GLY A 316 -22.46 45.08 -12.13
CA GLY A 316 -22.76 45.65 -10.82
C GLY A 316 -22.54 44.72 -9.62
N SER A 317 -22.17 43.46 -9.85
CA SER A 317 -21.74 42.54 -8.79
C SER A 317 -20.22 42.57 -8.60
N THR A 318 -19.77 42.30 -7.38
CA THR A 318 -18.36 42.20 -7.03
C THR A 318 -18.06 40.93 -6.25
N ILE A 319 -16.87 40.36 -6.45
CA ILE A 319 -16.37 39.24 -5.65
C ILE A 319 -15.07 39.68 -4.98
N SER A 320 -14.97 39.61 -3.65
CA SER A 320 -13.71 39.88 -2.96
C SER A 320 -12.65 38.83 -3.27
N ILE A 321 -11.37 39.20 -3.18
CA ILE A 321 -10.27 38.25 -3.38
C ILE A 321 -10.37 37.02 -2.45
N LYS A 322 -10.80 37.23 -1.19
CA LYS A 322 -10.98 36.15 -0.20
C LYS A 322 -12.06 35.16 -0.65
N ASN A 323 -13.18 35.65 -1.17
CA ASN A 323 -14.27 34.83 -1.70
C ASN A 323 -13.85 34.11 -2.98
N MET A 324 -13.15 34.79 -3.89
CA MET A 324 -12.68 34.17 -5.13
C MET A 324 -11.71 33.01 -4.87
N LEU A 325 -10.80 33.17 -3.90
CA LEU A 325 -9.89 32.10 -3.47
C LEU A 325 -10.63 30.92 -2.84
N TYR A 326 -11.68 31.19 -2.05
CA TYR A 326 -12.53 30.14 -1.51
C TYR A 326 -13.19 29.33 -2.62
N LEU A 327 -13.82 30.00 -3.59
CA LEU A 327 -14.46 29.36 -4.74
C LEU A 327 -13.47 28.50 -5.54
N CYS A 328 -12.25 29.02 -5.77
CA CYS A 328 -11.20 28.27 -6.45
C CYS A 328 -10.81 27.02 -5.65
N LYS A 329 -10.66 27.13 -4.33
CA LYS A 329 -10.36 25.99 -3.46
C LYS A 329 -11.47 24.93 -3.51
N CYS A 330 -12.73 25.34 -3.41
CA CYS A 330 -13.89 24.45 -3.54
C CYS A 330 -13.91 23.73 -4.89
N TYR A 331 -13.60 24.43 -5.99
CA TYR A 331 -13.49 23.82 -7.30
C TYR A 331 -12.39 22.75 -7.36
N LEU A 332 -11.21 23.05 -6.81
CA LEU A 332 -10.10 22.08 -6.78
C LEU A 332 -10.45 20.85 -5.93
N ASP A 333 -11.11 21.05 -4.78
CA ASP A 333 -11.56 19.97 -3.91
C ASP A 333 -12.62 19.10 -4.58
N GLN A 334 -13.61 19.69 -5.26
CA GLN A 334 -14.66 18.98 -6.01
C GLN A 334 -14.10 18.10 -7.12
N ASN A 335 -12.94 18.46 -7.69
CA ASN A 335 -12.26 17.70 -8.73
C ASN A 335 -11.16 16.77 -8.19
N ASN A 336 -11.00 16.64 -6.86
CA ASN A 336 -9.94 15.86 -6.21
C ASN A 336 -8.52 16.26 -6.68
N ILE A 337 -8.27 17.58 -6.80
CA ILE A 337 -6.99 18.19 -7.22
C ILE A 337 -6.54 19.29 -6.25
N SER A 338 -6.84 19.11 -4.97
CA SER A 338 -6.56 20.07 -3.91
C SER A 338 -5.06 20.32 -3.71
N GLY A 339 -4.70 21.58 -3.46
CA GLY A 339 -3.34 21.94 -3.06
C GLY A 339 -2.28 21.80 -4.15
N VAL A 340 -2.68 21.79 -5.43
CA VAL A 340 -1.76 21.70 -6.59
C VAL A 340 -1.25 23.06 -7.08
N ILE A 341 -1.89 24.16 -6.68
CA ILE A 341 -1.49 25.54 -7.02
C ILE A 341 -1.31 26.33 -5.73
N PHE A 342 -0.22 27.11 -5.63
CA PHE A 342 -0.01 28.02 -4.51
C PHE A 342 -1.02 29.18 -4.54
N THR A 343 -1.48 29.59 -3.36
CA THR A 343 -2.43 30.70 -3.22
C THR A 343 -1.93 32.00 -3.86
N SER A 344 -0.63 32.30 -3.76
CA SER A 344 0.00 33.46 -4.40
C SER A 344 -0.11 33.42 -5.93
N THR A 345 0.13 32.25 -6.52
CA THR A 345 0.01 32.02 -7.96
C THR A 345 -1.43 32.14 -8.42
N ILE A 346 -2.39 31.57 -7.67
CA ILE A 346 -3.83 31.73 -7.94
C ILE A 346 -4.20 33.21 -7.95
N LYS A 347 -3.83 33.97 -6.91
CA LYS A 347 -4.09 35.42 -6.83
C LYS A 347 -3.57 36.14 -8.08
N THR A 348 -2.30 35.92 -8.42
CA THR A 348 -1.64 36.60 -9.55
C THR A 348 -2.33 36.30 -10.88
N LEU A 349 -2.64 35.02 -11.15
CA LEU A 349 -3.29 34.62 -12.39
C LEU A 349 -4.73 35.12 -12.49
N LEU A 350 -5.49 35.13 -11.39
CA LEU A 350 -6.85 35.66 -11.38
C LEU A 350 -6.88 37.17 -11.64
N LYS A 351 -5.98 37.92 -11.00
CA LYS A 351 -5.81 39.37 -11.25
C LYS A 351 -5.51 39.67 -12.72
N ASN A 352 -4.74 38.82 -13.38
CA ASN A 352 -4.41 38.98 -14.80
C ASN A 352 -5.57 38.61 -15.75
N LYS A 353 -6.46 37.70 -15.33
CA LYS A 353 -7.54 37.15 -16.18
C LYS A 353 -8.88 37.87 -16.02
N LEU A 354 -9.13 38.50 -14.89
CA LEU A 354 -10.42 39.12 -14.53
C LEU A 354 -10.23 40.60 -14.22
N ASN A 355 -11.29 41.38 -14.37
CA ASN A 355 -11.29 42.80 -13.99
C ASN A 355 -11.17 42.93 -12.46
N TYR A 356 -9.96 43.21 -11.98
CA TYR A 356 -9.63 43.34 -10.57
C TYR A 356 -9.25 44.77 -10.23
N ASP A 357 -9.78 45.26 -9.11
CA ASP A 357 -9.36 46.51 -8.51
C ASP A 357 -8.45 46.24 -7.29
N GLU A 358 -7.26 46.82 -7.34
CA GLU A 358 -6.26 46.71 -6.27
C GLU A 358 -6.63 47.54 -5.03
N PHE A 359 -7.44 48.60 -5.19
CA PHE A 359 -7.80 49.46 -4.06
C PHE A 359 -8.84 48.81 -3.16
N ASP A 360 -9.97 48.35 -3.72
CA ASP A 360 -11.04 47.71 -2.97
C ASP A 360 -10.81 46.18 -2.77
N GLU A 361 -9.76 45.62 -3.35
CA GLU A 361 -9.45 44.18 -3.38
C GLU A 361 -10.59 43.28 -3.93
N VAL A 362 -11.32 43.78 -4.93
CA VAL A 362 -12.49 43.10 -5.53
C VAL A 362 -12.36 42.88 -7.03
N PHE A 363 -13.05 41.85 -7.52
CA PHE A 363 -13.28 41.60 -8.93
C PHE A 363 -14.64 42.17 -9.35
N TYR A 364 -14.67 43.09 -10.32
CA TYR A 364 -15.89 43.78 -10.78
C TYR A 364 -16.57 43.09 -11.96
N GLY A 365 -17.90 43.03 -11.93
CA GLY A 365 -18.71 42.51 -13.02
C GLY A 365 -18.89 41.00 -12.99
N TYR A 366 -18.62 40.37 -11.84
CA TYR A 366 -18.67 38.91 -11.68
C TYR A 366 -19.50 38.50 -10.47
N THR A 367 -20.08 37.30 -10.56
CA THR A 367 -20.79 36.62 -9.47
C THR A 367 -20.55 35.11 -9.55
N SER A 368 -21.04 34.37 -8.56
CA SER A 368 -21.04 32.90 -8.54
C SER A 368 -22.24 32.39 -7.77
N LEU A 369 -22.80 31.27 -8.22
CA LEU A 369 -23.97 30.63 -7.58
C LEU A 369 -23.68 30.14 -6.16
N ASP A 370 -22.40 29.94 -5.82
CA ASP A 370 -21.98 29.46 -4.49
C ASP A 370 -21.84 30.61 -3.47
N LEU A 371 -21.78 31.88 -3.91
CA LEU A 371 -21.56 33.05 -3.03
C LEU A 371 -22.68 33.36 -2.04
N PRO A 372 -23.98 33.19 -2.36
CA PRO A 372 -25.04 33.45 -1.39
C PRO A 372 -24.89 32.60 -0.12
N LEU A 373 -24.53 31.32 -0.26
CA LEU A 373 -24.29 30.43 0.87
C LEU A 373 -23.10 30.91 1.71
N VAL A 374 -21.98 31.23 1.06
CA VAL A 374 -20.78 31.77 1.72
C VAL A 374 -21.12 33.05 2.50
N SER A 375 -21.83 33.97 1.85
CA SER A 375 -22.19 35.26 2.44
C SER A 375 -23.12 35.10 3.63
N ASN A 376 -24.09 34.18 3.54
CA ASN A 376 -24.99 33.88 4.65
C ASN A 376 -24.25 33.21 5.81
N PHE A 377 -23.28 32.34 5.53
CA PHE A 377 -22.48 31.71 6.58
C PHE A 377 -21.61 32.71 7.33
N ILE A 378 -20.94 33.63 6.62
CA ILE A 378 -20.15 34.70 7.26
C ILE A 378 -21.05 35.56 8.15
N LYS A 379 -22.23 35.98 7.64
CA LYS A 379 -23.21 36.73 8.43
C LYS A 379 -23.67 35.96 9.67
N PHE A 380 -23.94 34.67 9.53
CA PHE A 380 -24.29 33.80 10.65
C PHE A 380 -23.17 33.77 11.68
N TRP A 381 -21.95 33.49 11.25
CA TRP A 381 -20.81 33.32 12.15
C TRP A 381 -20.52 34.61 12.91
N ASP A 382 -20.39 35.74 12.21
CA ASP A 382 -20.06 37.03 12.81
C ASP A 382 -21.17 37.54 13.76
N SER A 383 -22.44 37.20 13.48
CA SER A 383 -23.55 37.63 14.33
C SER A 383 -23.84 36.67 15.49
N SER A 384 -23.62 35.37 15.32
CA SER A 384 -24.12 34.33 16.23
C SER A 384 -23.03 33.66 17.05
N MET A 385 -21.78 33.59 16.57
CA MET A 385 -20.68 32.98 17.30
C MET A 385 -19.91 34.03 18.12
N LYS A 386 -19.34 33.60 19.25
CA LYS A 386 -18.47 34.42 20.11
C LYS A 386 -17.35 33.57 20.70
N GLU A 387 -16.20 34.17 20.95
CA GLU A 387 -15.12 33.54 21.70
C GLU A 387 -15.55 33.29 23.15
N ASP A 388 -15.28 32.08 23.63
CA ASP A 388 -15.53 31.64 25.00
C ASP A 388 -14.51 30.57 25.36
N ILE A 389 -13.48 30.96 26.13
CA ILE A 389 -12.36 30.10 26.51
C ILE A 389 -12.82 28.99 27.45
N ASP A 390 -13.90 29.21 28.20
CA ASP A 390 -14.43 28.23 29.14
C ASP A 390 -15.28 27.17 28.42
N GLU A 391 -15.67 27.38 27.17
CA GLU A 391 -16.47 26.44 26.39
C GLU A 391 -15.65 25.20 26.03
N TYR A 392 -16.14 24.01 26.39
CA TYR A 392 -15.37 22.78 26.19
C TYR A 392 -15.19 22.48 24.70
N PHE A 393 -16.28 22.39 23.95
CA PHE A 393 -16.26 22.25 22.50
C PHE A 393 -17.66 22.37 21.88
N LEU A 394 -17.71 22.79 20.61
CA LEU A 394 -18.82 22.59 19.69
C LEU A 394 -18.47 21.53 18.64
N GLU A 395 -19.46 20.74 18.24
CA GLU A 395 -19.31 19.82 17.12
C GLU A 395 -19.71 20.51 15.79
N ILE A 396 -19.10 20.09 14.68
CA ILE A 396 -19.39 20.67 13.35
C ILE A 396 -20.86 20.49 12.96
N ASP A 397 -21.47 19.34 13.28
CA ASP A 397 -22.88 19.06 13.00
C ASP A 397 -23.83 19.96 13.81
N GLU A 398 -23.47 20.31 15.05
CA GLU A 398 -24.20 21.31 15.85
C GLU A 398 -24.16 22.70 15.17
N ILE A 399 -23.01 23.08 14.61
CA ILE A 399 -22.88 24.33 13.85
C ILE A 399 -23.70 24.26 12.56
N CYS A 400 -23.75 23.11 11.87
CA CYS A 400 -24.64 22.89 10.73
C CYS A 400 -26.10 23.14 11.12
N ILE A 401 -26.54 22.65 12.28
CA ILE A 401 -27.91 22.84 12.77
C ILE A 401 -28.17 24.31 13.10
N LEU A 402 -27.26 24.96 13.83
CA LEU A 402 -27.36 26.39 14.16
C LEU A 402 -27.44 27.26 12.91
N PHE A 403 -26.63 26.95 11.89
CA PHE A 403 -26.67 27.68 10.63
C PHE A 403 -27.98 27.46 9.87
N LYS A 404 -28.51 26.23 9.84
CA LYS A 404 -29.85 25.94 9.27
C LYS A 404 -30.96 26.71 9.98
N GLN A 405 -30.89 26.81 11.31
CA GLN A 405 -31.84 27.59 12.10
C GLN A 405 -31.74 29.09 11.77
N PHE A 406 -30.53 29.62 11.60
CA PHE A 406 -30.29 31.02 11.20
C PHE A 406 -30.87 31.36 9.82
N LEU A 407 -30.81 30.43 8.86
CA LEU A 407 -31.39 30.61 7.52
C LEU A 407 -32.93 30.57 7.50
N GLY A 408 -33.56 30.32 8.66
CA GLY A 408 -34.98 30.08 8.79
C GLY A 408 -35.32 28.63 8.45
N GLY A 409 -36.00 27.94 9.39
CA GLY A 409 -36.26 26.48 9.37
C GLY A 409 -37.04 25.89 8.18
N LYS A 410 -37.22 26.62 7.08
CA LYS A 410 -37.71 26.15 5.77
C LYS A 410 -36.59 25.98 4.74
N CYS A 411 -35.32 26.17 5.12
CA CYS A 411 -34.20 25.98 4.21
C CYS A 411 -34.06 24.48 3.87
N THR A 412 -34.36 24.10 2.62
CA THR A 412 -34.19 22.73 2.10
C THR A 412 -32.75 22.44 1.65
N LEU A 413 -31.82 23.38 1.87
CA LEU A 413 -30.43 23.22 1.48
C LEU A 413 -29.77 22.14 2.34
N GLU A 414 -29.29 21.10 1.67
CA GLU A 414 -28.46 20.07 2.27
C GLU A 414 -27.07 20.63 2.53
N ILE A 415 -26.85 21.11 3.75
CA ILE A 415 -25.55 21.61 4.21
C ILE A 415 -24.75 20.44 4.76
N LYS A 416 -23.57 20.20 4.17
CA LYS A 416 -22.67 19.11 4.57
C LYS A 416 -21.62 19.61 5.56
N ASP A 417 -21.25 18.77 6.52
CA ASP A 417 -20.20 19.07 7.50
C ASP A 417 -18.88 19.48 6.84
N SER A 418 -18.53 18.87 5.71
CA SER A 418 -17.32 19.22 4.95
C SER A 418 -17.34 20.65 4.42
N GLU A 419 -18.51 21.17 4.05
CA GLU A 419 -18.66 22.54 3.54
C GLU A 419 -18.49 23.57 4.65
N ILE A 420 -19.11 23.33 5.81
CA ILE A 420 -18.96 24.17 7.00
C ILE A 420 -17.53 24.15 7.51
N LEU A 421 -16.91 22.97 7.57
CA LEU A 421 -15.50 22.83 7.93
C LEU A 421 -14.59 23.64 6.99
N ASN A 422 -14.86 23.60 5.69
CA ASN A 422 -14.07 24.33 4.69
C ASN A 422 -14.26 25.84 4.79
N LEU A 423 -15.48 26.31 5.08
CA LEU A 423 -15.79 27.71 5.34
C LEU A 423 -15.01 28.21 6.57
N ILE A 424 -15.10 27.49 7.69
CA ILE A 424 -14.42 27.88 8.94
C ILE A 424 -12.91 27.96 8.71
N LYS A 425 -12.30 26.90 8.16
CA LYS A 425 -10.85 26.85 7.90
C LYS A 425 -10.35 27.95 6.94
N HIS A 426 -11.21 28.46 6.05
CA HIS A 426 -10.82 29.48 5.08
C HIS A 426 -11.04 30.90 5.60
N PHE A 427 -12.18 31.14 6.25
CA PHE A 427 -12.56 32.47 6.69
C PHE A 427 -12.07 32.83 8.09
N TYR A 428 -11.92 31.82 8.96
CA TYR A 428 -11.55 31.93 10.38
C TYR A 428 -10.37 30.97 10.71
N PRO A 429 -9.19 31.16 10.09
CA PRO A 429 -8.04 30.26 10.22
C PRO A 429 -7.45 30.17 11.64
N GLU A 430 -7.76 31.13 12.51
CA GLU A 430 -7.40 31.16 13.93
C GLU A 430 -8.13 30.11 14.78
N ILE A 431 -9.25 29.57 14.27
CA ILE A 431 -10.06 28.60 15.01
C ILE A 431 -9.40 27.23 15.02
N VAL A 432 -9.22 26.70 16.23
CA VAL A 432 -8.67 25.37 16.45
C VAL A 432 -9.75 24.32 16.23
N ILE A 433 -9.57 23.51 15.20
CA ILE A 433 -10.45 22.38 14.88
C ILE A 433 -9.72 21.07 15.12
N GLU A 434 -10.14 20.32 16.13
CA GLU A 434 -9.62 18.98 16.39
C GLU A 434 -10.43 17.93 15.63
N ASN A 435 -9.72 16.96 15.05
CA ASN A 435 -10.34 15.81 14.40
C ASN A 435 -11.34 16.16 13.29
N ASN A 436 -11.28 17.36 12.69
CA ASN A 436 -12.29 17.87 11.75
C ASN A 436 -13.73 17.80 12.29
N LYS A 437 -13.89 17.79 13.62
CA LYS A 437 -15.18 17.54 14.28
C LYS A 437 -15.42 18.50 15.44
N TYR A 438 -14.41 18.76 16.25
CA TYR A 438 -14.54 19.54 17.48
C TYR A 438 -13.90 20.92 17.32
N ILE A 439 -14.62 21.97 17.73
CA ILE A 439 -14.15 23.35 17.75
C ILE A 439 -14.10 23.80 19.20
N TYR A 440 -12.98 24.39 19.59
CA TYR A 440 -12.71 24.85 20.95
C TYR A 440 -12.73 26.38 21.00
N GLY A 441 -13.02 26.94 22.18
CA GLY A 441 -12.91 28.37 22.41
C GLY A 441 -14.02 29.21 21.77
N ILE A 442 -15.10 28.60 21.27
CA ILE A 442 -16.23 29.27 20.63
C ILE A 442 -17.53 28.73 21.21
N THR A 443 -18.47 29.63 21.50
CA THR A 443 -19.84 29.29 21.83
C THR A 443 -20.85 30.06 20.96
N SER A 444 -22.11 29.62 20.97
CA SER A 444 -23.19 30.27 20.22
C SER A 444 -24.01 31.20 21.12
N LYS A 445 -24.38 32.38 20.61
CA LYS A 445 -25.28 33.31 21.30
C LYS A 445 -26.71 32.78 21.38
N SER A 446 -27.13 31.98 20.40
CA SER A 446 -28.49 31.43 20.35
C SER A 446 -28.62 30.13 21.13
N TRP A 447 -27.50 29.47 21.48
CA TRP A 447 -27.49 28.20 22.18
C TRP A 447 -26.25 28.04 23.06
N SER A 448 -26.47 27.99 24.38
CA SER A 448 -25.45 27.73 25.38
C SER A 448 -25.69 26.36 26.00
N LYS A 449 -24.77 25.42 25.74
CA LYS A 449 -24.86 24.05 26.29
C LYS A 449 -24.85 24.08 27.81
N LYS A 450 -23.98 24.90 28.41
CA LYS A 450 -23.87 25.05 29.87
C LYS A 450 -25.18 25.54 30.48
N ASP A 451 -25.81 26.56 29.89
CA ASP A 451 -27.06 27.11 30.43
C ASP A 451 -28.22 26.14 30.26
N GLU A 452 -28.27 25.41 29.15
CA GLU A 452 -29.30 24.38 28.95
C GLU A 452 -29.20 23.24 29.99
N ILE A 453 -27.98 22.80 30.31
CA ILE A 453 -27.78 21.79 31.36
C ILE A 453 -28.14 22.38 32.74
N LYS A 454 -27.73 23.62 33.04
CA LYS A 454 -28.08 24.30 34.30
C LYS A 454 -29.59 24.44 34.47
N ASP A 455 -30.31 24.83 33.43
CA ASP A 455 -31.77 24.95 33.46
C ASP A 455 -32.45 23.60 33.60
N PHE A 456 -31.91 22.55 32.96
CA PHE A 456 -32.35 21.18 33.21
C PHE A 456 -32.18 20.78 34.68
N LEU A 457 -31.00 21.03 35.27
CA LEU A 457 -30.71 20.70 36.67
C LEU A 457 -31.60 21.49 37.64
N ARG A 458 -31.82 22.78 37.40
CA ARG A 458 -32.72 23.61 38.23
C ARG A 458 -34.15 23.08 38.27
N ASP A 459 -34.65 22.61 37.14
CA ASP A 459 -35.99 22.04 37.03
C ASP A 459 -36.10 20.63 37.65
N TYR A 460 -34.97 19.97 37.93
CA TYR A 460 -34.93 18.59 38.40
C TYR A 460 -34.63 18.52 39.89
N ASN A 461 -35.66 18.47 40.74
CA ASN A 461 -35.53 18.55 42.20
C ASN A 461 -34.84 17.34 42.89
N ASN A 462 -34.54 16.23 42.18
CA ASN A 462 -34.00 14.99 42.74
C ASN A 462 -32.61 14.61 42.17
N ILE A 463 -31.70 15.56 42.10
CA ILE A 463 -30.36 15.35 41.52
C ILE A 463 -29.49 14.38 42.35
N ASN A 464 -29.65 14.34 43.67
CA ASN A 464 -28.71 13.65 44.57
C ASN A 464 -28.83 12.11 44.61
N ASN A 465 -29.84 11.53 43.96
CA ASN A 465 -30.11 10.09 44.00
C ASN A 465 -29.82 9.35 42.68
N LEU A 466 -29.31 10.05 41.66
CA LEU A 466 -29.12 9.51 40.32
C LEU A 466 -27.64 9.54 39.93
N THR A 467 -27.23 8.53 39.18
CA THR A 467 -25.93 8.53 38.49
C THR A 467 -25.94 9.55 37.34
N THR A 468 -24.76 10.04 36.92
CA THR A 468 -24.63 10.96 35.77
C THR A 468 -25.29 10.42 34.50
N TYR A 469 -25.23 9.10 34.30
CA TYR A 469 -25.88 8.44 33.17
C TYR A 469 -27.42 8.55 33.23
N GLU A 470 -28.02 8.32 34.40
CA GLU A 470 -29.47 8.43 34.57
C GLU A 470 -29.94 9.89 34.43
N LEU A 471 -29.17 10.86 34.92
CA LEU A 471 -29.42 12.28 34.68
C LEU A 471 -29.42 12.62 33.19
N TYR A 472 -28.46 12.09 32.42
CA TYR A 472 -28.42 12.28 30.97
C TYR A 472 -29.63 11.64 30.25
N VAL A 473 -30.08 10.46 30.70
CA VAL A 473 -31.28 9.82 30.17
C VAL A 473 -32.52 10.69 30.41
N GLU A 474 -32.65 11.30 31.58
CA GLU A 474 -33.78 12.21 31.86
C GLU A 474 -33.68 13.53 31.07
N TYR A 475 -32.47 14.08 30.90
CA TYR A 475 -32.21 15.24 30.05
C TYR A 475 -32.66 14.99 28.60
N THR A 476 -32.24 13.87 28.00
CA THR A 476 -32.60 13.51 26.64
C THR A 476 -34.11 13.26 26.48
N LYS A 477 -34.76 12.60 27.45
CA LYS A 477 -36.23 12.45 27.46
C LYS A 477 -36.95 13.80 27.49
N LYS A 478 -36.49 14.76 28.29
CA LYS A 478 -37.09 16.10 28.39
C LYS A 478 -36.95 16.87 27.07
N ASN A 479 -35.79 16.80 26.43
CA ASN A 479 -35.54 17.46 25.15
C ASN A 479 -36.30 16.83 23.98
N ASN A 480 -36.44 15.51 23.96
CA ASN A 480 -37.28 14.81 22.98
C ASN A 480 -38.74 15.26 23.07
N LYS A 481 -39.29 15.46 24.27
CA LYS A 481 -40.66 15.98 24.45
C LYS A 481 -40.83 17.42 23.93
N LYS A 482 -39.77 18.22 23.93
CA LYS A 482 -39.76 19.59 23.40
C LYS A 482 -39.49 19.67 21.90
N ASN A 483 -39.25 18.54 21.22
CA ASN A 483 -38.78 18.49 19.83
C ASN A 483 -37.52 19.37 19.60
N ASN A 484 -36.63 19.41 20.59
CA ASN A 484 -35.38 20.16 20.45
C ASN A 484 -34.47 19.45 19.45
N THR A 485 -34.01 20.21 18.45
CA THR A 485 -33.10 19.72 17.40
C THR A 485 -31.64 19.72 17.83
N LEU A 486 -31.30 20.56 18.81
CA LEU A 486 -30.00 20.61 19.46
C LEU A 486 -30.11 19.90 20.81
N ILE A 487 -29.28 18.88 21.00
CA ILE A 487 -29.18 18.11 22.24
C ILE A 487 -27.70 17.97 22.55
N VAL A 488 -27.31 18.34 23.76
CA VAL A 488 -25.94 18.17 24.23
C VAL A 488 -25.58 16.69 24.22
N ASN A 489 -24.43 16.34 23.64
CA ASN A 489 -23.97 14.96 23.65
C ASN A 489 -23.57 14.49 25.06
N LYS A 490 -23.51 13.17 25.26
CA LYS A 490 -23.18 12.57 26.56
C LYS A 490 -21.80 12.98 27.08
N SER A 491 -20.76 12.97 26.23
CA SER A 491 -19.39 13.28 26.65
C SER A 491 -19.26 14.70 27.20
N TYR A 492 -19.90 15.67 26.55
CA TYR A 492 -19.98 17.05 27.02
C TYR A 492 -20.76 17.13 28.33
N PHE A 493 -21.92 16.46 28.41
CA PHE A 493 -22.75 16.45 29.62
C PHE A 493 -21.99 15.89 30.82
N ASP A 494 -21.29 14.77 30.64
CA ASP A 494 -20.49 14.12 31.68
C ASP A 494 -19.36 15.05 32.19
N LEU A 495 -18.67 15.76 31.28
CA LEU A 495 -17.66 16.76 31.64
C LEU A 495 -18.25 17.89 32.48
N PHE A 496 -19.36 18.46 32.01
CA PHE A 496 -20.04 19.56 32.71
C PHE A 496 -20.47 19.16 34.13
N ILE A 497 -21.13 18.00 34.27
CA ILE A 497 -21.63 17.53 35.56
C ILE A 497 -20.49 17.25 36.54
N THR A 498 -19.37 16.68 36.05
CA THR A 498 -18.20 16.40 36.88
C THR A 498 -17.59 17.69 37.44
N GLU A 499 -17.55 18.76 36.66
CA GLU A 499 -17.07 20.07 37.11
C GLU A 499 -18.08 20.73 38.07
N TYR A 500 -19.37 20.72 37.71
CA TYR A 500 -20.45 21.30 38.50
C TYR A 500 -20.53 20.72 39.93
N TYR A 501 -20.36 19.40 40.09
CA TYR A 501 -20.32 18.79 41.42
C TYR A 501 -19.04 19.07 42.21
N LYS A 502 -17.89 19.25 41.54
CA LYS A 502 -16.65 19.66 42.23
C LYS A 502 -16.83 21.05 42.85
N ASP A 503 -17.41 21.97 42.11
CA ASP A 503 -17.67 23.33 42.60
C ASP A 503 -18.68 23.35 43.75
N ILE A 504 -19.72 22.49 43.72
CA ILE A 504 -20.67 22.35 44.82
C ILE A 504 -20.03 21.71 46.07
N SER A 505 -19.07 20.80 45.91
CA SER A 505 -18.37 20.16 47.04
C SER A 505 -17.33 21.05 47.73
N LEU A 506 -17.03 22.22 47.16
CA LEU A 506 -16.09 23.22 47.68
C LEU A 506 -16.78 24.40 48.40
N ILE A 507 -18.12 24.41 48.43
CA ILE A 507 -18.97 25.36 49.18
C ILE A 507 -19.55 24.61 50.38
#